data_AF-A0A7W3N2H1-F1
#
_entry.id   AF-A0A7W3N2H1-F1
#
_cell.length_a   1.000
_cell.length_b   1.000
_cell.length_c   1.000
_cell.angle_alpha   90.00
_cell.angle_beta   90.00
_cell.angle_gamma   90.00
#
_symmetry.space_group_name_H-M   'P 1'
#
loop_
_entity.id
_entity.type
_entity.pdbx_description
1 polymer ?
#
loop_
_entity_poly.entity_id
_entity_poly.type
_entity_poly.pdbx_seq_one_letter_code
_entity_poly.pdbx_strand_id
1 'polypeptide(L)' 'MTAACTATGAGTLCAALDRLTRDGLVATEREEAVEGRLRRYYAISDEGRRRLAAEVAAARLRLAGGTA' A
#
# COMPACT_ATOMS: atom_id res chain seq x y z
N MET A 1 -3.07 6.12 9.71
CA MET A 1 -1.73 5.47 9.71
C MET A 1 -1.05 5.86 8.41
N THR A 2 -0.31 6.97 8.44
CA THR A 2 0.24 7.63 7.25
C THR A 2 1.58 6.99 6.90
N ALA A 3 1.68 6.36 5.73
CA ALA A 3 2.93 5.80 5.24
C ALA A 3 3.73 6.89 4.50
N ALA A 4 4.93 7.20 4.97
CA ALA A 4 5.86 8.11 4.31
C ALA A 4 7.09 7.34 3.82
N CYS A 5 7.34 7.33 2.52
CA CYS A 5 8.42 6.57 1.89
C CYS A 5 9.80 7.23 2.11
N THR A 6 10.74 6.50 2.72
CA THR A 6 12.20 6.78 2.74
C THR A 6 12.89 5.67 1.94
N ALA A 7 13.55 6.04 0.85
CA ALA A 7 13.81 5.14 -0.27
C ALA A 7 15.13 4.37 -0.21
N THR A 8 15.03 3.04 -0.15
CA THR A 8 15.96 2.09 -0.78
C THR A 8 15.08 1.09 -1.54
N GLY A 9 14.70 1.40 -2.80
CA GLY A 9 13.72 0.62 -3.59
C GLY A 9 12.47 1.38 -4.06
N ALA A 10 12.45 2.71 -3.99
CA ALA A 10 11.24 3.53 -4.22
C ALA A 10 10.60 3.42 -5.62
N GLY A 11 11.33 3.01 -6.67
CA GLY A 11 10.75 2.94 -8.02
C GLY A 11 9.60 1.92 -8.13
N THR A 12 9.77 0.73 -7.58
CA THR A 12 8.77 -0.35 -7.65
C THR A 12 7.61 -0.12 -6.68
N LEU A 13 7.90 0.45 -5.50
CA LEU A 13 6.85 0.78 -4.53
C LEU A 13 5.94 1.89 -5.03
N CYS A 14 6.47 2.96 -5.65
CA CYS A 14 5.64 4.01 -6.23
C CYS A 14 4.75 3.47 -7.35
N ALA A 15 5.28 2.63 -8.24
CA ALA A 15 4.49 2.01 -9.30
C ALA A 15 3.36 1.11 -8.74
N ALA A 16 3.62 0.41 -7.63
CA ALA A 16 2.60 -0.37 -6.95
C ALA A 16 1.51 0.51 -6.31
N LEU A 17 1.89 1.61 -5.64
CA LEU A 17 0.94 2.56 -5.05
C LEU A 17 0.08 3.25 -6.10
N ASP A 18 0.66 3.63 -7.25
CA ASP A 18 -0.10 4.18 -8.38
C ASP A 18 -1.14 3.18 -8.90
N ARG A 19 -0.77 1.90 -9.00
CA ARG A 19 -1.72 0.85 -9.40
C ARG A 19 -2.84 0.69 -8.38
N LEU A 20 -2.51 0.61 -7.09
CA LEU A 20 -3.51 0.50 -6.02
C LEU A 20 -4.46 1.73 -5.99
N THR A 21 -3.94 2.90 -6.36
CA THR A 21 -4.74 4.12 -6.49
C THR A 21 -5.70 4.03 -7.67
N ARG A 22 -5.24 3.56 -8.84
CA ARG A 22 -6.10 3.29 -10.01
C ARG A 22 -7.17 2.24 -9.72
N ASP A 23 -6.83 1.23 -8.93
CA ASP A 23 -7.75 0.17 -8.52
C ASP A 23 -8.72 0.62 -7.40
N GLY A 24 -8.62 1.87 -6.91
CA GLY A 24 -9.50 2.44 -5.87
C GLY A 24 -9.26 1.87 -4.46
N LEU A 25 -8.18 1.12 -4.26
CA LEU A 25 -7.85 0.47 -2.99
C LEU A 25 -7.12 1.41 -2.03
N VAL A 26 -6.46 2.44 -2.56
CA VAL A 26 -5.88 3.54 -1.80
C VAL A 26 -6.24 4.87 -2.46
N ALA A 27 -6.20 5.95 -1.71
CA ALA A 27 -6.43 7.31 -2.19
C ALA A 27 -5.25 8.20 -1.78
N THR A 28 -4.88 9.15 -2.64
CA THR A 28 -3.92 10.19 -2.27
C THR A 28 -4.60 11.15 -1.30
N GLU A 29 -4.13 11.16 -0.05
CA GLU A 29 -4.66 12.00 1.02
C GLU A 29 -4.04 13.40 0.98
N ARG A 30 -2.75 13.48 0.65
CA ARG A 30 -1.98 14.73 0.69
C ARG A 30 -0.73 14.67 -0.16
N GLU A 31 -0.36 15.78 -0.76
CA GLU A 31 0.92 15.97 -1.43
C GLU A 31 1.63 17.16 -0.78
N GLU A 32 2.83 16.93 -0.23
CA GLU A 32 3.65 17.96 0.41
C GLU A 32 5.06 17.97 -0.16
N ALA A 33 5.57 19.16 -0.44
CA ALA A 33 6.97 19.36 -0.80
C ALA A 33 7.78 19.50 0.49
N VAL A 34 8.48 18.44 0.88
CA VAL A 34 9.35 18.42 2.06
C VAL A 34 10.80 18.45 1.58
N GLU A 35 11.56 19.47 2.00
CA GLU A 35 12.98 19.64 1.63
C GLU A 35 13.23 19.55 0.11
N GLY A 36 12.33 20.15 -0.69
CA GLY A 36 12.43 20.14 -2.15
C GLY A 36 12.07 18.81 -2.82
N ARG A 37 11.57 17.82 -2.07
CA ARG A 37 11.08 16.54 -2.59
C ARG A 37 9.57 16.41 -2.41
N LEU A 38 8.87 16.09 -3.49
CA LEU A 38 7.43 15.80 -3.45
C LEU A 38 7.20 14.48 -2.72
N ARG A 39 6.48 14.54 -1.59
CA ARG A 39 5.98 13.40 -0.85
C ARG A 39 4.47 13.31 -1.01
N ARG A 40 3.99 12.16 -1.47
CA ARG A 40 2.57 11.82 -1.50
C ARG A 40 2.24 10.89 -0.34
N TYR A 41 1.18 11.21 0.36
CA TYR A 41 0.61 10.40 1.43
C TYR A 41 -0.63 9.68 0.91
N TYR A 42 -0.71 8.38 1.16
CA TYR A 42 -1.81 7.54 0.72
C TYR A 42 -2.61 7.04 1.92
N ALA A 43 -3.93 7.13 1.83
CA ALA A 43 -4.87 6.51 2.75
C ALA A 43 -5.44 5.24 2.12
N ILE A 44 -5.52 4.15 2.87
CA ILE A 44 -6.21 2.94 2.40
C ILE A 44 -7.73 3.20 2.43
N SER A 45 -8.43 2.84 1.34
CA SER A 45 -9.88 2.96 1.25
C SER A 45 -10.56 1.83 2.04
N ASP A 46 -11.86 1.94 2.27
CA ASP A 46 -12.61 0.85 2.93
C ASP A 46 -12.60 -0.44 2.10
N GLU A 47 -12.66 -0.33 0.78
CA GLU A 47 -12.51 -1.47 -0.13
C GLU A 47 -11.10 -2.05 -0.07
N GLY A 48 -10.08 -1.19 -0.05
CA GLY A 48 -8.69 -1.60 0.18
C GLY A 48 -8.51 -2.36 1.49
N ARG A 49 -9.14 -1.91 2.58
CA ARG A 49 -9.11 -2.61 3.89
C ARG A 49 -9.73 -4.01 3.81
N ARG A 50 -10.88 -4.15 3.15
CA ARG A 50 -11.55 -5.45 2.98
C ARG A 50 -10.69 -6.41 2.16
N ARG A 51 -10.15 -5.93 1.03
CA ARG A 51 -9.30 -6.74 0.17
C ARG A 51 -8.00 -7.15 0.86
N LEU A 52 -7.37 -6.24 1.59
CA LEU A 52 -6.20 -6.54 2.41
C LEU A 52 -6.50 -7.61 3.46
N ALA A 53 -7.63 -7.52 4.16
CA ALA A 53 -8.03 -8.51 5.15
C ALA A 53 -8.22 -9.91 4.52
N ALA A 54 -8.83 -9.99 3.34
CA ALA A 54 -9.00 -11.23 2.59
C ALA A 54 -7.65 -11.84 2.16
N GLU A 55 -6.72 -11.03 1.65
CA GLU A 55 -5.39 -11.49 1.26
C GLU A 55 -4.58 -12.01 2.46
N VAL A 56 -4.64 -11.31 3.60
CA VAL A 56 -3.99 -11.75 4.84
C VAL A 56 -4.60 -13.07 5.35
N ALA A 57 -5.92 -13.22 5.30
CA ALA A 57 -6.58 -14.47 5.68
C ALA A 57 -6.14 -15.63 4.77
N ALA A 58 -6.11 -15.41 3.46
CA ALA A 58 -5.65 -16.40 2.49
C ALA A 58 -4.16 -16.75 2.67
N ALA A 59 -3.30 -15.76 2.93
CA ALA A 59 -1.89 -15.98 3.20
C ALA A 59 -1.68 -16.84 4.47
N ARG A 60 -2.42 -16.55 5.55
CA ARG A 60 -2.39 -17.36 6.78
C ARG A 60 -2.78 -18.81 6.53
N LEU A 61 -3.83 -19.05 5.74
CA LEU A 61 -4.24 -20.42 5.37
C LEU A 61 -3.15 -21.15 4.57
N ARG A 62 -2.47 -20.47 3.63
CA ARG A 62 -1.38 -21.08 2.85
C ARG A 62 -0.17 -21.44 3.72
N LEU A 63 0.18 -20.57 4.66
CA LEU A 63 1.28 -20.80 5.60
C LEU A 63 0.92 -21.90 6.61
N ALA A 64 -0.33 -21.96 7.08
CA ALA A 64 -0.81 -23.00 7.97
C ALA A 64 -0.99 -24.37 7.27
N GLY A 65 -1.29 -24.36 5.97
CA GLY A 65 -1.36 -25.58 5.14
C GLY A 65 -0.01 -26.00 4.56
N GLY A 66 1.06 -25.23 4.80
CA GLY A 66 2.42 -25.45 4.31
C GLY A 66 3.33 -26.12 5.34
N THR A 67 2.82 -27.08 6.11
CA THR A 67 3.61 -28.03 6.90
C THR A 67 3.13 -29.43 6.59
N ALA A 68 3.66 -30.02 5.52
CA ALA A 68 3.62 -31.45 5.23
C ALA A 68 4.93 -31.82 4.52
#